data_AF-A0AAW3MSI6-F1
#
_entry.id   AF-A0AAW3MSI6-F1
#
_cell.length_a   1.000
_cell.length_b   1.000
_cell.length_c   1.000
_cell.angle_alpha   90.00
_cell.angle_beta   90.00
_cell.angle_gamma   90.00
#
_symmetry.space_group_name_H-M   'P 1'
#
loop_
_entity.id
_entity.type
_entity.pdbx_description
1 polymer ?
#
loop_
_entity_poly.entity_id
_entity_poly.type
_entity_poly.pdbx_seq_one_letter_code
_entity_poly.pdbx_strand_id
1 'polypeptide(L)'
;MHDKYLTAQRERFAQVMAARKSSRELIGLVEKLAESDKFTISSKPHCFADLVAVCTERVTNSSLEDLLVAIKDVWVGDIIRNAYQDETDVIVRGLVRRALEVATKDDTIERRLFMMRFGGLIKDNEHALKLAVAAGLPQAEEARLRETLARLAAKPKVDEPCPF
;
A
#
# COMPACT_ATOMS: atom_id res chain seq x y z
N MET A 1 -19.93 -19.16 -14.54
CA MET A 1 -18.78 -20.07 -14.31
C MET A 1 -17.53 -19.32 -13.84
N HIS A 2 -17.25 -18.11 -14.36
CA HIS A 2 -16.10 -17.29 -13.95
C HIS A 2 -16.09 -16.94 -12.45
N ASP A 3 -17.24 -16.57 -11.87
CA ASP A 3 -17.31 -16.20 -10.44
C ASP A 3 -16.96 -17.35 -9.49
N LYS A 4 -17.49 -18.57 -9.72
CA LYS A 4 -17.18 -19.73 -8.87
C LYS A 4 -15.69 -20.06 -8.86
N TYR A 5 -15.02 -19.89 -9.99
CA TYR A 5 -13.59 -20.12 -10.10
C TYR A 5 -12.79 -19.02 -9.37
N LEU A 6 -13.19 -17.76 -9.51
CA LEU A 6 -12.59 -16.64 -8.78
C LEU A 6 -12.74 -16.81 -7.27
N THR A 7 -13.93 -17.19 -6.80
CA THR A 7 -14.20 -17.46 -5.37
C THR A 7 -13.26 -18.55 -4.84
N ALA A 8 -13.13 -19.67 -5.55
CA ALA A 8 -12.23 -20.75 -5.13
C ALA A 8 -10.75 -20.32 -5.08
N GLN A 9 -10.30 -19.47 -6.01
CA GLN A 9 -8.95 -18.93 -5.99
C GLN A 9 -8.71 -17.99 -4.79
N ARG A 10 -9.67 -17.13 -4.46
CA ARG A 10 -9.60 -16.26 -3.29
C ARG A 10 -9.60 -17.06 -1.99
N GLU A 11 -10.44 -18.08 -1.88
CA GLU A 11 -10.46 -18.99 -0.72
C GLU A 11 -9.11 -19.71 -0.54
N ARG A 12 -8.54 -20.21 -1.65
CA ARG A 12 -7.20 -20.81 -1.63
C ARG A 12 -6.14 -19.82 -1.18
N PHE A 13 -6.19 -18.59 -1.68
CA PHE A 13 -5.24 -17.55 -1.29
C PHE A 13 -5.39 -17.16 0.19
N ALA A 14 -6.64 -17.09 0.70
CA ALA A 14 -6.91 -16.86 2.11
C ALA A 14 -6.26 -17.92 3.01
N GLN A 15 -6.28 -19.20 2.61
CA GLN A 15 -5.56 -20.27 3.31
C GLN A 15 -4.04 -20.06 3.30
N VAL A 16 -3.48 -19.62 2.17
CA VAL A 16 -2.03 -19.30 2.05
C VAL A 16 -1.65 -18.16 2.98
N MET A 17 -2.48 -17.11 3.08
CA MET A 17 -2.26 -15.99 4.00
C MET A 17 -2.40 -16.38 5.46
N ALA A 18 -3.39 -17.22 5.79
CA ALA A 18 -3.62 -17.70 7.16
C ALA A 18 -2.44 -18.57 7.66
N ALA A 19 -1.78 -19.28 6.76
CA ALA A 19 -0.61 -20.09 7.08
C ALA A 19 0.65 -19.26 7.43
N ARG A 20 0.70 -17.96 7.07
CA ARG A 20 1.85 -17.10 7.39
C ARG A 20 1.74 -16.60 8.82
N LYS A 21 2.83 -16.70 9.59
CA LYS A 21 2.85 -16.36 11.02
C LYS A 21 3.64 -15.09 11.32
N SER A 22 4.43 -14.60 10.37
CA SER A 22 5.29 -13.42 10.56
C SER A 22 5.04 -12.34 9.50
N SER A 23 5.42 -11.10 9.83
CA SER A 23 5.38 -9.98 8.88
C SER A 23 6.25 -10.24 7.65
N ARG A 24 7.45 -10.82 7.82
CA ARG A 24 8.34 -11.17 6.71
C ARG A 24 7.68 -12.14 5.73
N GLU A 25 7.00 -13.15 6.24
CA GLU A 25 6.30 -14.12 5.41
C GLU A 25 5.12 -13.51 4.64
N LEU A 26 4.38 -12.59 5.26
CA LEU A 26 3.28 -11.86 4.62
C LEU A 26 3.80 -10.91 3.54
N ILE A 27 4.88 -10.17 3.81
CA ILE A 27 5.51 -9.27 2.85
C ILE A 27 6.03 -10.06 1.65
N GLY A 28 6.72 -11.18 1.88
CA GLY A 28 7.20 -12.05 0.82
C GLY A 28 6.09 -12.71 -0.02
N LEU A 29 4.81 -12.66 0.39
CA LEU A 29 3.70 -13.07 -0.47
C LEU A 29 3.42 -12.07 -1.58
N VAL A 30 3.78 -10.79 -1.43
CA VAL A 30 3.55 -9.75 -2.44
C VAL A 30 4.28 -10.11 -3.73
N GLU A 31 5.59 -10.34 -3.64
CA GLU A 31 6.44 -10.74 -4.77
C GLU A 31 6.04 -12.12 -5.31
N LYS A 32 5.83 -13.09 -4.41
CA LYS A 32 5.45 -14.45 -4.82
C LYS A 32 4.11 -14.49 -5.55
N LEU A 33 3.13 -13.67 -5.17
CA LEU A 33 1.85 -13.59 -5.86
C LEU A 33 2.00 -12.99 -7.26
N ALA A 34 2.86 -11.98 -7.41
CA ALA A 34 3.18 -11.37 -8.69
C ALA A 34 3.75 -12.39 -9.67
N GLU A 35 4.71 -13.18 -9.22
CA GLU A 35 5.41 -14.20 -10.00
C GLU A 35 4.63 -15.51 -10.15
N SER A 36 3.60 -15.73 -9.33
CA SER A 36 2.90 -17.01 -9.29
C SER A 36 2.19 -17.34 -10.61
N ASP A 37 2.40 -18.56 -11.09
CA ASP A 37 1.62 -19.22 -12.14
C ASP A 37 0.35 -19.91 -11.60
N LYS A 38 0.20 -19.99 -10.27
CA LYS A 38 -0.91 -20.71 -9.61
C LYS A 38 -2.20 -19.92 -9.54
N PHE A 39 -2.10 -18.59 -9.66
CA PHE A 39 -3.22 -17.67 -9.67
C PHE A 39 -3.36 -17.05 -11.06
N THR A 40 -4.57 -17.07 -11.60
CA THR A 40 -4.84 -16.49 -12.92
C THR A 40 -4.67 -14.98 -12.90
N ILE A 41 -4.34 -14.39 -14.05
CA ILE A 41 -4.22 -12.93 -14.22
C ILE A 41 -5.48 -12.21 -13.70
N SER A 42 -6.67 -12.75 -13.96
CA SER A 42 -7.94 -12.19 -13.49
C SER A 42 -8.15 -12.29 -11.97
N SER A 43 -7.53 -13.26 -11.29
CA SER A 43 -7.68 -13.45 -9.84
C SER A 43 -6.67 -12.66 -8.99
N LYS A 44 -5.51 -12.34 -9.56
CA LYS A 44 -4.42 -11.64 -8.86
C LYS A 44 -4.84 -10.30 -8.23
N PRO A 45 -5.59 -9.41 -8.92
CA PRO A 45 -6.01 -8.15 -8.31
C PRO A 45 -6.81 -8.33 -7.02
N HIS A 46 -7.70 -9.32 -6.99
CA HIS A 46 -8.49 -9.64 -5.80
C HIS A 46 -7.61 -10.20 -4.67
N CYS A 47 -6.65 -11.08 -5.00
CA CYS A 47 -5.71 -11.62 -4.03
C CYS A 47 -4.79 -10.53 -3.46
N PHE A 48 -4.35 -9.57 -4.29
CA PHE A 48 -3.58 -8.42 -3.83
C PHE A 48 -4.40 -7.50 -2.91
N ALA A 49 -5.66 -7.24 -3.22
CA ALA A 49 -6.54 -6.47 -2.36
C ALA A 49 -6.71 -7.15 -0.98
N ASP A 50 -6.96 -8.45 -0.97
CA ASP A 50 -7.07 -9.25 0.25
C ASP A 50 -5.73 -9.23 1.03
N LEU A 51 -4.59 -9.33 0.35
CA LEU A 51 -3.26 -9.25 0.97
C LEU A 51 -2.98 -7.88 1.59
N VAL A 52 -3.34 -6.79 0.91
CA VAL A 52 -3.17 -5.42 1.43
C VAL A 52 -3.98 -5.24 2.71
N ALA A 53 -5.22 -5.70 2.74
CA ALA A 53 -6.06 -5.64 3.94
C ALA A 53 -5.42 -6.42 5.11
N VAL A 54 -5.02 -7.66 4.87
CA VAL A 54 -4.38 -8.52 5.89
C VAL A 54 -3.05 -7.93 6.37
N CYS A 55 -2.23 -7.40 5.47
CA CYS A 55 -0.95 -6.77 5.81
C CYS A 55 -1.16 -5.50 6.64
N THR A 56 -2.20 -4.71 6.34
CA THR A 56 -2.57 -3.52 7.11
C THR A 56 -2.79 -3.84 8.58
N GLU A 57 -3.40 -4.99 8.87
CA GLU A 57 -3.70 -5.43 10.24
C GLU A 57 -2.52 -6.14 10.93
N ARG A 58 -1.77 -6.98 10.19
CA ARG A 58 -0.86 -7.98 10.80
C ARG A 58 0.63 -7.69 10.66
N VAL A 59 1.05 -6.90 9.67
CA VAL A 59 2.46 -6.50 9.57
C VAL A 59 2.79 -5.59 10.76
N THR A 60 3.97 -5.65 11.36
CA THR A 60 4.34 -4.74 12.46
C THR A 60 4.74 -3.35 11.95
N ASN A 61 4.68 -2.33 12.80
CA ASN A 61 5.10 -0.97 12.42
C ASN A 61 6.57 -0.90 11.98
N SER A 62 7.43 -1.76 12.55
CA SER A 62 8.85 -1.88 12.18
C SER A 62 9.09 -2.45 10.79
N SER A 63 8.16 -3.22 10.24
CA SER A 63 8.25 -3.84 8.91
C SER A 63 7.37 -3.17 7.86
N LEU A 64 6.76 -2.03 8.20
CA LEU A 64 5.86 -1.31 7.31
C LEU A 64 6.58 -0.74 6.10
N GLU A 65 7.85 -0.37 6.26
CA GLU A 65 8.70 0.12 5.19
C GLU A 65 9.01 -0.97 4.17
N ASP A 66 9.40 -2.16 4.64
CA ASP A 66 9.64 -3.33 3.78
C ASP A 66 8.38 -3.71 2.98
N LEU A 67 7.19 -3.59 3.59
CA LEU A 67 5.92 -3.78 2.90
C LEU A 67 5.71 -2.76 1.78
N LEU A 68 5.97 -1.47 2.06
CA LEU A 68 5.84 -0.41 1.06
C LEU A 68 6.83 -0.58 -0.10
N VAL A 69 8.04 -1.05 0.18
CA VAL A 69 9.02 -1.41 -0.85
C VAL A 69 8.48 -2.53 -1.74
N ALA A 70 8.00 -3.63 -1.16
CA ALA A 70 7.46 -4.76 -1.92
C ALA A 70 6.24 -4.35 -2.77
N ILE A 71 5.34 -3.52 -2.22
CA ILE A 71 4.19 -2.97 -2.96
C ILE A 71 4.65 -2.11 -4.13
N LYS A 72 5.66 -1.27 -3.93
CA LYS A 72 6.23 -0.39 -4.94
C LYS A 72 6.90 -1.19 -6.06
N ASP A 73 7.72 -2.18 -5.72
CA ASP A 73 8.47 -2.96 -6.71
C ASP A 73 7.54 -3.82 -7.60
N VAL A 74 6.39 -4.22 -7.07
CA VAL A 74 5.37 -5.02 -7.78
C VAL A 74 4.23 -4.16 -8.36
N TRP A 75 4.21 -2.86 -8.10
CA TRP A 75 3.16 -1.93 -8.57
C TRP A 75 1.75 -2.36 -8.13
N VAL A 76 1.63 -2.87 -6.89
CA VAL A 76 0.38 -3.49 -6.39
C VAL A 76 -0.82 -2.55 -6.45
N GLY A 77 -0.62 -1.27 -6.10
CA GLY A 77 -1.70 -0.29 -6.12
C GLY A 77 -2.29 -0.07 -7.51
N ASP A 78 -1.45 -0.09 -8.56
CA ASP A 78 -1.93 0.03 -9.94
C ASP A 78 -2.67 -1.22 -10.40
N ILE A 79 -2.21 -2.41 -9.99
CA ILE A 79 -2.90 -3.68 -10.25
C ILE A 79 -4.31 -3.65 -9.65
N ILE A 80 -4.43 -3.23 -8.38
CA ILE A 80 -5.73 -3.10 -7.72
C ILE A 80 -6.57 -2.02 -8.41
N ARG A 81 -5.98 -0.85 -8.72
CA ARG A 81 -6.68 0.28 -9.34
C ARG A 81 -7.29 -0.05 -10.69
N ASN A 82 -6.58 -0.82 -11.50
CA ASN A 82 -7.09 -1.26 -12.81
C ASN A 82 -8.31 -2.19 -12.70
N ALA A 83 -8.43 -2.95 -11.60
CA ALA A 83 -9.54 -3.87 -11.39
C ALA A 83 -10.72 -3.25 -10.60
N TYR A 84 -10.43 -2.38 -9.63
CA TYR A 84 -11.39 -1.88 -8.65
C TYR A 84 -11.74 -0.40 -8.80
N GLN A 85 -11.04 0.35 -9.65
CA GLN A 85 -11.29 1.77 -9.94
C GLN A 85 -11.52 2.57 -8.63
N ASP A 86 -12.76 3.03 -8.41
CA ASP A 86 -13.17 3.87 -7.29
C ASP A 86 -13.12 3.15 -5.93
N GLU A 87 -13.18 1.82 -5.89
CA GLU A 87 -13.09 1.04 -4.64
C GLU A 87 -11.65 0.92 -4.12
N THR A 88 -10.65 1.22 -4.94
CA THR A 88 -9.22 1.12 -4.58
C THR A 88 -8.89 1.93 -3.34
N ASP A 89 -9.45 3.14 -3.26
CA ASP A 89 -9.19 4.06 -2.16
C ASP A 89 -9.74 3.49 -0.84
N VAL A 90 -10.85 2.73 -0.88
CA VAL A 90 -11.39 2.01 0.30
C VAL A 90 -10.46 0.89 0.74
N ILE A 91 -9.83 0.18 -0.20
CA ILE A 91 -8.91 -0.94 0.06
C ILE A 91 -7.60 -0.43 0.68
N VAL A 92 -7.02 0.64 0.11
CA VAL A 92 -5.66 1.07 0.49
C VAL A 92 -5.62 2.10 1.61
N ARG A 93 -6.73 2.80 1.91
CA ARG A 93 -6.75 3.89 2.93
C ARG A 93 -6.23 3.47 4.30
N GLY A 94 -6.51 2.24 4.73
CA GLY A 94 -6.05 1.73 6.02
C GLY A 94 -4.53 1.63 6.10
N LEU A 95 -3.92 1.14 5.01
CA LEU A 95 -2.46 1.06 4.89
C LEU A 95 -1.84 2.45 4.82
N VAL A 96 -2.41 3.35 4.02
CA VAL A 96 -1.95 4.74 3.88
C VAL A 96 -1.99 5.47 5.22
N ARG A 97 -3.12 5.39 5.95
CA ARG A 97 -3.25 5.96 7.30
C ARG A 97 -2.13 5.48 8.20
N ARG A 98 -1.94 4.16 8.27
CA ARG A 98 -0.94 3.54 9.14
C ARG A 98 0.48 3.92 8.76
N ALA A 99 0.79 3.99 7.47
CA ALA A 99 2.09 4.42 6.96
C ALA A 99 2.43 5.85 7.40
N LEU A 100 1.43 6.74 7.40
CA LEU A 100 1.61 8.13 7.77
C LEU A 100 1.59 8.35 9.28
N GLU A 101 0.74 7.65 10.01
CA GLU A 101 0.64 7.72 11.49
C GLU A 101 1.94 7.28 12.18
N VAL A 102 2.59 6.23 11.67
CA VAL A 102 3.84 5.70 12.25
C VAL A 102 5.05 6.58 11.92
N ALA A 103 4.92 7.54 11.01
CA ALA A 103 6.04 8.34 10.56
C ALA A 103 6.31 9.47 11.57
N THR A 104 7.08 9.15 12.61
CA THR A 104 7.36 10.06 13.72
C THR A 104 8.35 11.17 13.39
N LYS A 105 8.97 11.17 12.20
CA LYS A 105 9.95 12.16 11.75
C LYS A 105 9.73 12.52 10.28
N ASP A 106 9.97 13.78 9.94
CA ASP A 106 9.74 14.35 8.61
C ASP A 106 10.46 13.57 7.49
N ASP A 107 11.70 13.12 7.73
CA ASP A 107 12.49 12.39 6.73
C ASP A 107 11.89 11.01 6.37
N THR A 108 11.16 10.40 7.30
CA THR A 108 10.48 9.12 7.04
C THR A 108 9.16 9.29 6.31
N ILE A 109 8.51 10.46 6.45
CA ILE A 109 7.25 10.77 5.76
C ILE A 109 7.50 10.90 4.25
N GLU A 110 8.54 11.63 3.85
CA GLU A 110 8.88 11.86 2.45
C GLU A 110 9.14 10.54 1.71
N ARG A 111 10.00 9.68 2.28
CA ARG A 111 10.31 8.35 1.72
C ARG A 111 9.06 7.48 1.60
N ARG A 112 8.18 7.48 2.61
CA ARG A 112 6.94 6.68 2.59
C ARG A 112 5.94 7.18 1.55
N LEU A 113 5.77 8.50 1.43
CA LEU A 113 4.95 9.09 0.37
C LEU A 113 5.48 8.73 -1.01
N PHE A 114 6.80 8.77 -1.21
CA PHE A 114 7.43 8.31 -2.44
C PHE A 114 7.06 6.84 -2.73
N MET A 115 7.30 5.92 -1.79
CA MET A 115 6.99 4.49 -2.01
C MET A 115 5.49 4.26 -2.26
N MET A 116 4.61 4.95 -1.53
CA MET A 116 3.15 4.83 -1.73
C MET A 116 2.72 5.37 -3.10
N ARG A 117 3.34 6.46 -3.58
CA ARG A 117 3.03 7.04 -4.90
C ARG A 117 3.49 6.12 -6.02
N PHE A 118 4.74 5.65 -5.97
CA PHE A 118 5.29 4.74 -6.98
C PHE A 118 4.67 3.34 -6.90
N GLY A 119 4.15 2.94 -5.75
CA GLY A 119 3.36 1.71 -5.61
C GLY A 119 1.89 1.87 -5.98
N GLY A 120 1.43 3.00 -6.53
CA GLY A 120 0.06 3.23 -7.00
C GLY A 120 -1.00 3.40 -5.90
N LEU A 121 -0.58 3.44 -4.62
CA LEU A 121 -1.48 3.57 -3.47
C LEU A 121 -2.06 4.99 -3.35
N ILE A 122 -1.27 6.00 -3.71
CA ILE A 122 -1.68 7.41 -3.69
C ILE A 122 -1.33 8.09 -5.01
N LYS A 123 -2.01 9.20 -5.33
CA LYS A 123 -1.78 9.97 -6.57
C LYS A 123 -0.80 11.13 -6.31
N ASP A 124 -1.01 11.81 -5.19
CA ASP A 124 -0.24 12.95 -4.73
C ASP A 124 -0.38 13.08 -3.19
N ASN A 125 0.26 14.10 -2.63
CA ASN A 125 0.27 14.37 -1.20
C ASN A 125 -1.12 14.72 -0.65
N GLU A 126 -1.96 15.42 -1.43
CA GLU A 126 -3.33 15.75 -1.00
C GLU A 126 -4.21 14.51 -0.96
N HIS A 127 -4.05 13.63 -1.94
CA HIS A 127 -4.74 12.35 -1.99
C HIS A 127 -4.36 11.49 -0.78
N ALA A 128 -3.07 11.42 -0.42
CA ALA A 128 -2.62 10.70 0.76
C ALA A 128 -3.28 11.20 2.05
N LEU A 129 -3.38 12.52 2.22
CA LEU A 129 -4.05 13.14 3.35
C LEU A 129 -5.55 12.83 3.36
N LYS A 130 -6.23 12.96 2.22
CA LYS A 130 -7.67 12.63 2.09
C LYS A 130 -7.94 11.19 2.53
N LEU A 131 -7.12 10.24 2.09
CA LEU A 131 -7.26 8.83 2.48
C LEU A 131 -7.03 8.62 3.98
N ALA A 132 -6.00 9.25 4.55
CA ALA A 132 -5.71 9.13 5.97
C ALA A 132 -6.85 9.68 6.84
N VAL A 133 -7.38 10.86 6.50
CA VAL A 133 -8.54 11.47 7.19
C VAL A 133 -9.79 10.60 7.03
N ALA A 134 -10.07 10.11 5.83
CA ALA A 134 -11.20 9.21 5.58
C ALA A 134 -11.09 7.87 6.33
N ALA A 135 -9.87 7.47 6.72
CA ALA A 135 -9.62 6.32 7.56
C ALA A 135 -9.60 6.64 9.08
N GLY A 136 -9.95 7.87 9.47
CA GLY A 136 -10.06 8.30 10.86
C GLY A 136 -8.73 8.70 11.51
N LEU A 137 -7.79 9.28 10.75
CA LEU A 137 -6.58 9.88 11.34
C LEU A 137 -6.99 10.92 12.39
N PRO A 138 -6.44 10.87 13.63
CA PRO A 138 -6.77 11.84 14.66
C PRO A 138 -6.42 13.28 14.24
N GLN A 139 -7.24 14.25 14.64
CA GLN A 139 -7.09 15.66 14.22
C GLN A 139 -5.72 16.26 14.55
N ALA A 140 -5.11 15.88 15.67
CA ALA A 140 -3.76 16.31 16.05
C ALA A 140 -2.69 15.80 15.06
N GLU A 141 -2.78 14.53 14.65
CA GLU A 141 -1.86 13.94 13.67
C GLU A 141 -2.15 14.45 12.25
N GLU A 142 -3.40 14.78 11.94
CA GLU A 142 -3.75 15.43 10.67
C GLU A 142 -3.07 16.81 10.54
N ALA A 143 -3.15 17.65 11.56
CA ALA A 143 -2.53 18.98 11.54
C ALA A 143 -1.01 18.89 11.33
N ARG A 144 -0.36 17.97 12.06
CA ARG A 144 1.07 17.68 11.93
C ARG A 144 1.44 17.14 10.54
N LEU A 145 0.64 16.22 10.00
CA LEU A 145 0.85 15.69 8.66
C LEU A 145 0.72 16.79 7.61
N ARG A 146 -0.31 17.65 7.70
CA ARG A 146 -0.50 18.81 6.82
C ARG A 146 0.70 19.75 6.84
N GLU A 147 1.20 20.08 8.03
CA GLU A 147 2.38 20.93 8.18
C GLU A 147 3.62 20.28 7.54
N THR A 148 3.81 18.99 7.74
CA THR A 148 4.92 18.25 7.14
C THR A 148 4.82 18.22 5.62
N LEU A 149 3.64 17.94 5.08
CA LEU A 149 3.38 17.96 3.64
C LEU A 149 3.61 19.36 3.03
N ALA A 150 3.19 20.42 3.72
CA ALA A 150 3.44 21.80 3.28
C ALA A 150 4.94 22.13 3.26
N ARG A 151 5.68 21.73 4.30
CA ARG A 151 7.14 21.88 4.35
C ARG A 151 7.83 21.10 3.23
N LEU A 152 7.40 19.87 2.95
CA LEU A 152 7.91 19.07 1.84
C LEU A 152 7.62 19.71 0.48
N ALA A 153 6.42 20.25 0.28
CA ALA A 153 6.06 20.95 -0.95
C ALA A 153 6.85 22.26 -1.15
N ALA A 154 7.25 22.91 -0.06
CA ALA A 154 8.05 24.12 -0.06
C ALA A 154 9.56 23.86 -0.19
N LYS A 155 10.05 22.62 0.01
CA LYS A 155 11.44 22.28 -0.29
C LYS A 155 11.67 22.54 -1.79
N PRO A 156 12.74 23.26 -2.16
CA PRO A 156 13.12 23.36 -3.57
C PRO A 156 13.25 21.95 -4.11
N LYS A 157 12.52 21.65 -5.19
CA LYS A 157 12.72 20.39 -5.90
C LYS A 157 14.20 20.37 -6.26
N VAL A 158 14.93 19.40 -5.73
CA VAL A 158 16.23 19.08 -6.28
C VAL A 158 15.92 18.60 -7.68
N ASP A 159 16.17 19.46 -8.68
CA ASP A 159 16.16 19.05 -10.07
C ASP A 159 16.98 17.76 -10.15
N GLU A 160 16.42 16.76 -10.83
CA GLU A 160 16.95 15.41 -10.97
C GLU A 160 18.48 15.40 -11.03
N PRO A 161 19.20 14.48 -10.35
CA PRO A 161 20.61 14.31 -10.62
C PRO A 161 20.76 14.06 -12.13
N CYS A 162 21.54 14.95 -12.75
CA CYS A 162 21.96 14.93 -14.14
C CYS A 162 22.20 13.49 -14.62
N PRO A 163 21.72 13.11 -15.82
CA PRO A 163 21.92 11.76 -16.33
C PRO A 163 23.42 11.53 -16.55
N PHE A 164 23.99 10.61 -15.78
CA PHE A 164 25.27 9.97 -16.09
C PHE A 164 25.00 8.59 -16.66
#